data_AF-A0A9P6CJU8-F1
#
_entry.id   AF-A0A9P6CJU8-F1
#
_cell.length_a   1.000
_cell.length_b   1.000
_cell.length_c   1.000
_cell.angle_alpha   90.00
_cell.angle_beta   90.00
_cell.angle_gamma   90.00
#
_symmetry.space_group_name_H-M   'P 1'
#
loop_
_entity.id
_entity.type
_entity.pdbx_description
1 polymer ?
#
loop_
_entity_poly.entity_id
_entity_poly.type
_entity_poly.pdbx_seq_one_letter_code
_entity_poly.pdbx_strand_id
1 'polypeptide(L)'
;IPFKKCVDPQNTLQYAAMGSAFVHTTENEVEYFVLNIGNGGSKQFKPMDPALFHIGDIVEAQISFFIVPFKSNYHFKMIHILQAITLLDAKFQKVSQRINILCSPKPTTLKRKVSYLDDELEENQTKILKMTIDNDI
;
A
#
# COMPACT_ATOMS: atom_id res chain seq x y z
N ILE A 1 -2.22 -24.73 4.88
CA ILE A 1 -0.85 -24.93 4.36
C ILE A 1 0.01 -23.73 4.74
N PRO A 2 1.34 -23.86 4.89
CA PRO A 2 2.22 -22.70 5.15
C PRO A 2 2.37 -21.81 3.91
N PHE A 3 2.55 -20.51 4.12
CA PHE A 3 2.87 -19.57 3.03
C PHE A 3 4.28 -19.80 2.47
N LYS A 4 4.47 -19.55 1.17
CA LYS A 4 5.81 -19.51 0.56
C LYS A 4 6.63 -18.37 1.16
N LYS A 5 7.94 -18.58 1.32
CA LYS A 5 8.83 -17.58 1.92
C LYS A 5 8.91 -16.26 1.14
N CYS A 6 8.76 -16.31 -0.18
CA CYS A 6 8.68 -15.11 -1.03
C CYS A 6 7.37 -14.33 -0.86
N VAL A 7 6.30 -14.99 -0.42
CA VAL A 7 4.98 -14.38 -0.19
C VAL A 7 4.88 -13.81 1.22
N ASP A 8 5.41 -14.53 2.21
CA ASP A 8 5.39 -14.11 3.61
C ASP A 8 6.80 -14.17 4.24
N PRO A 9 7.71 -13.24 3.87
CA PRO A 9 9.09 -13.29 4.35
C PRO A 9 9.19 -13.09 5.87
N GLN A 10 8.25 -12.36 6.49
CA GLN A 10 8.24 -12.04 7.91
C GLN A 10 7.25 -12.90 8.73
N ASN A 11 6.60 -13.88 8.11
CA ASN A 11 5.57 -14.74 8.73
C ASN A 11 4.34 -13.95 9.25
N THR A 12 4.12 -12.72 8.77
CA THR A 12 3.02 -11.84 9.22
C THR A 12 1.66 -12.45 8.86
N LEU A 13 1.55 -13.03 7.66
CA LEU A 13 0.31 -13.68 7.21
C LEU A 13 0.07 -14.98 7.98
N GLN A 14 1.14 -15.73 8.23
CA GLN A 14 1.09 -16.94 9.07
C GLN A 14 0.59 -16.62 10.48
N TYR A 15 1.12 -15.59 11.13
CA TYR A 15 0.67 -15.19 12.47
C TYR A 15 -0.79 -14.70 12.46
N ALA A 16 -1.20 -13.95 11.44
CA ALA A 16 -2.59 -13.51 11.29
C ALA A 16 -3.57 -14.68 11.13
N ALA A 17 -3.18 -15.73 10.39
CA ALA A 17 -4.01 -16.92 10.20
C ALA A 17 -4.14 -17.80 11.46
N MET A 18 -3.17 -17.76 12.37
CA MET A 18 -3.18 -18.62 13.58
C MET A 18 -4.15 -18.15 14.67
N GLY A 19 -4.60 -16.89 14.65
CA GLY A 19 -5.44 -16.29 15.71
C GLY A 19 -6.78 -15.70 15.24
N SER A 20 -7.18 -15.94 13.99
CA SER A 20 -8.35 -15.29 13.39
C SER A 20 -9.27 -16.29 12.67
N ALA A 21 -10.36 -15.77 12.10
CA ALA A 21 -11.26 -16.55 11.24
C ALA A 21 -10.66 -16.85 9.83
N PHE A 22 -9.40 -16.48 9.57
CA PHE A 22 -8.74 -16.68 8.29
C PHE A 22 -7.96 -18.00 8.30
N VAL A 23 -8.23 -18.85 7.31
CA VAL A 23 -7.54 -20.13 7.12
C VAL A 23 -6.85 -20.09 5.77
N HIS A 24 -5.56 -20.44 5.73
CA HIS A 24 -4.82 -20.56 4.48
C HIS A 24 -4.88 -22.01 3.97
N THR A 25 -5.67 -22.26 2.92
CA THR A 25 -5.78 -23.56 2.24
C THR A 25 -5.05 -23.53 0.90
N THR A 26 -4.98 -24.67 0.21
CA THR A 26 -4.42 -24.78 -1.15
C THR A 26 -5.12 -23.88 -2.16
N GLU A 27 -6.41 -23.58 -1.94
CA GLU A 27 -7.18 -22.69 -2.81
C GLU A 27 -6.79 -21.21 -2.62
N ASN A 28 -6.13 -20.87 -1.52
CA ASN A 28 -5.65 -19.52 -1.25
C ASN A 28 -4.21 -19.30 -1.72
N GLU A 29 -3.57 -20.32 -2.31
CA GLU A 29 -2.24 -20.19 -2.88
C GLU A 29 -2.34 -19.49 -4.24
N VAL A 30 -1.63 -18.37 -4.37
CA VAL A 30 -1.55 -17.61 -5.63
C VAL A 30 -0.25 -17.95 -6.34
N GLU A 31 -0.34 -18.25 -7.63
CA GLU A 31 0.81 -18.44 -8.49
C GLU A 31 1.25 -17.12 -9.14
N TYR A 32 2.56 -16.95 -9.30
CA TYR A 32 3.14 -15.73 -9.83
C TYR A 32 4.06 -16.06 -10.99
N PHE A 33 3.83 -15.44 -12.14
CA PHE A 33 4.56 -15.72 -13.37
C PHE A 33 5.03 -14.45 -14.06
N VAL A 34 6.01 -14.61 -14.94
CA VAL A 34 6.38 -13.62 -15.96
C VAL A 34 6.27 -14.23 -17.34
N LEU A 35 5.67 -13.49 -18.27
CA LEU A 35 5.61 -13.85 -19.68
C LEU A 35 6.95 -13.55 -20.35
N ASN A 36 7.60 -14.58 -20.87
CA ASN A 36 8.73 -14.47 -21.77
C ASN A 36 8.29 -14.81 -23.19
N ILE A 37 8.62 -13.92 -24.14
CA ILE A 37 8.37 -14.14 -25.56
C ILE A 37 9.70 -14.58 -26.18
N GLY A 38 9.78 -15.85 -26.59
CA GLY A 38 10.97 -16.41 -27.24
C GLY A 38 11.15 -15.92 -28.68
N ASN A 39 12.35 -16.15 -29.24
CA ASN A 39 12.63 -15.89 -30.65
C ASN A 39 11.75 -16.79 -31.52
N GLY A 40 10.67 -16.23 -32.07
CA GLY A 40 9.62 -16.96 -32.81
C GLY A 40 8.20 -16.78 -32.27
N GLY A 41 8.01 -15.97 -31.22
CA GLY A 41 6.68 -15.64 -30.70
C GLY A 41 6.09 -16.67 -29.74
N SER A 42 6.83 -17.73 -29.40
CA SER A 42 6.42 -18.71 -28.39
C SER A 42 6.34 -18.03 -27.01
N LYS A 43 5.17 -18.09 -26.39
CA LYS A 43 4.94 -17.61 -25.03
C LYS A 43 5.39 -18.67 -24.02
N GLN A 44 6.25 -18.28 -23.09
CA GLN A 44 6.66 -19.12 -21.95
C GLN A 44 6.40 -18.38 -20.64
N PHE A 45 5.67 -19.04 -19.74
CA PHE A 45 5.39 -18.52 -18.41
C PHE A 45 6.45 -19.08 -17.44
N LYS A 46 7.21 -18.20 -16.80
CA LYS A 46 8.23 -18.61 -15.82
C LYS A 46 7.79 -18.19 -14.42
N PRO A 47 7.92 -19.05 -13.40
CA PRO A 47 7.67 -18.66 -12.02
C PRO A 47 8.49 -17.43 -11.63
N MET A 48 7.88 -16.55 -10.86
CA MET A 48 8.43 -15.25 -10.46
C MET A 48 8.15 -14.99 -8.98
N ASP A 49 9.04 -14.23 -8.33
CA ASP A 49 8.80 -13.73 -6.98
C ASP A 49 7.76 -12.59 -7.03
N PRO A 50 6.68 -12.62 -6.22
CA PRO A 50 5.68 -11.55 -6.19
C PRO A 50 6.25 -10.18 -5.79
N ALA A 51 7.39 -10.10 -5.11
CA ALA A 51 8.04 -8.83 -4.79
C ALA A 51 8.53 -8.07 -6.03
N LEU A 52 8.55 -8.72 -7.20
CA LEU A 52 8.95 -8.11 -8.47
C LEU A 52 7.83 -7.33 -9.17
N PHE A 53 6.59 -7.42 -8.71
CA PHE A 53 5.50 -6.58 -9.21
C PHE A 53 5.62 -5.15 -8.68
N HIS A 54 5.37 -4.18 -9.56
CA HIS A 54 5.44 -2.77 -9.26
C HIS A 54 4.25 -2.00 -9.83
N ILE A 55 4.01 -0.83 -9.26
CA ILE A 55 3.00 0.11 -9.77
C ILE A 55 3.39 0.51 -11.20
N GLY A 56 2.45 0.36 -12.13
CA GLY A 56 2.66 0.59 -13.56
C GLY A 56 2.89 -0.68 -14.37
N ASP A 57 2.98 -1.85 -13.73
CA ASP A 57 3.05 -3.12 -14.45
C ASP A 57 1.69 -3.50 -15.06
N ILE A 58 1.73 -4.03 -16.28
CA ILE A 58 0.58 -4.66 -16.94
C ILE A 58 0.63 -6.15 -16.60
N VAL A 59 -0.42 -6.62 -15.94
CA VAL A 59 -0.54 -8.00 -15.48
C VAL A 59 -1.82 -8.66 -16.01
N GLU A 60 -1.77 -9.98 -16.17
CA GLU A 60 -2.94 -10.83 -16.33
C GLU A 60 -3.28 -11.44 -14.97
N ALA A 61 -4.53 -11.32 -14.54
CA ALA A 61 -5.01 -11.92 -13.29
C ALA A 61 -6.02 -13.02 -13.59
N GLN A 62 -5.77 -14.22 -13.07
CA GLN A 62 -6.69 -15.35 -13.14
C GLN A 62 -7.53 -15.40 -11.86
N ILE A 63 -8.84 -15.21 -12.00
CA ILE A 63 -9.77 -15.15 -10.88
C ILE A 63 -10.94 -16.10 -11.13
N SER A 64 -11.25 -16.94 -10.14
CA SER A 64 -12.44 -17.79 -10.13
C SER A 64 -13.54 -17.20 -9.26
N PHE A 65 -14.79 -17.34 -9.71
CA PHE A 65 -15.99 -16.82 -9.04
C PHE A 65 -16.89 -17.98 -8.67
N PHE A 66 -17.20 -18.11 -7.38
CA PHE A 66 -18.10 -19.13 -6.86
C PHE A 66 -19.32 -18.46 -6.25
N ILE A 67 -20.49 -19.04 -6.45
CA ILE A 67 -21.72 -18.59 -5.80
C ILE A 67 -22.14 -19.70 -4.84
N VAL A 68 -22.14 -19.39 -3.55
CA VAL A 68 -22.53 -20.34 -2.51
C VAL A 68 -23.78 -19.85 -1.77
N PRO A 69 -24.73 -20.72 -1.43
CA PRO A 69 -25.84 -20.35 -0.56
C PRO A 69 -25.32 -19.86 0.80
N PHE A 70 -25.84 -18.74 1.29
CA PHE A 70 -25.44 -18.14 2.56
C PHE A 70 -26.65 -17.99 3.48
N LYS A 71 -26.83 -18.95 4.39
CA LYS A 71 -27.98 -19.11 5.31
C LYS A 71 -29.29 -19.53 4.61
N SER A 72 -30.19 -20.14 5.39
CA SER A 72 -31.53 -20.54 4.95
C SER A 72 -32.37 -19.28 4.71
N ASN A 73 -32.40 -18.80 3.47
CA ASN A 73 -33.42 -17.92 2.85
C ASN A 73 -32.77 -17.21 1.64
N TYR A 74 -32.77 -17.82 0.44
CA TYR A 74 -32.47 -17.18 -0.86
C TYR A 74 -31.26 -16.22 -0.98
N HIS A 75 -30.35 -16.24 -0.01
CA HIS A 75 -29.17 -15.40 0.02
C HIS A 75 -28.01 -16.20 -0.57
N PHE A 76 -27.30 -15.58 -1.51
CA PHE A 76 -26.13 -16.14 -2.12
C PHE A 76 -24.93 -15.25 -1.83
N LYS A 77 -23.81 -15.85 -1.45
CA LYS A 77 -22.53 -15.18 -1.31
C LYS A 77 -21.69 -15.52 -2.53
N MET A 78 -21.21 -14.48 -3.20
CA MET A 78 -20.16 -14.63 -4.19
C MET A 78 -18.80 -14.68 -3.48
N ILE A 79 -18.00 -15.69 -3.81
CA ILE A 79 -16.64 -15.87 -3.34
C ILE A 79 -15.73 -15.69 -4.55
N HIS A 80 -14.70 -14.87 -4.40
CA HIS A 80 -13.68 -14.64 -5.40
C HIS A 80 -12.39 -15.30 -4.94
N ILE A 81 -11.78 -16.10 -5.81
CA ILE A 81 -10.50 -16.75 -5.56
C ILE A 81 -9.52 -16.30 -6.62
N LEU A 82 -8.51 -15.54 -6.21
CA LEU A 82 -7.37 -15.19 -7.05
C LEU A 82 -6.45 -16.42 -7.15
N GLN A 83 -6.19 -16.89 -8.37
CA GLN A 83 -5.40 -18.09 -8.62
C GLN A 83 -4.00 -17.76 -9.10
N ALA A 84 -3.87 -16.79 -10.02
CA ALA A 84 -2.57 -16.43 -10.57
C ALA A 84 -2.48 -14.95 -10.95
N ILE A 85 -1.26 -14.42 -10.90
CA ILE A 85 -0.89 -13.13 -11.50
C ILE A 85 0.31 -13.33 -12.41
N THR A 86 0.20 -12.91 -13.66
CA THR A 86 1.27 -12.97 -14.65
C THR A 86 1.69 -11.57 -15.08
N LEU A 87 2.97 -11.24 -14.95
CA LEU A 87 3.56 -10.03 -15.52
C LEU A 87 3.62 -10.14 -17.05
N LEU A 88 2.93 -9.25 -17.76
CA LEU A 88 2.93 -9.19 -19.22
C LEU A 88 3.89 -8.13 -19.75
N ASP A 89 3.90 -6.93 -19.14
CA ASP A 89 4.74 -5.81 -19.56
C ASP A 89 5.05 -4.90 -18.37
N ALA A 90 6.32 -4.52 -18.21
CA ALA A 90 6.81 -3.63 -17.15
C ALA A 90 7.24 -2.24 -17.67
N LYS A 91 6.97 -1.91 -18.94
CA LYS A 91 7.44 -0.66 -19.58
C LYS A 91 7.01 0.62 -18.85
N PHE A 92 5.82 0.63 -18.24
CA PHE A 92 5.28 1.84 -17.60
C PHE A 92 5.71 2.02 -16.14
N GLN A 93 6.43 1.07 -15.58
CA GLN A 93 6.94 1.11 -14.21
C GLN A 93 7.74 2.40 -13.92
N LYS A 94 8.63 2.81 -14.83
CA LYS A 94 9.48 4.01 -14.67
C LYS A 94 8.68 5.30 -14.69
N VAL A 95 7.59 5.36 -15.44
CA VAL A 95 6.72 6.55 -15.51
C VAL A 95 5.95 6.68 -14.20
N SER A 96 5.37 5.58 -13.70
CA SER A 96 4.64 5.56 -12.44
C SER A 96 5.52 5.91 -11.23
N GLN A 97 6.78 5.45 -11.22
CA GLN A 97 7.73 5.82 -10.16
C GLN A 97 8.00 7.33 -10.11
N ARG A 98 8.10 8.01 -11.25
CA ARG A 98 8.32 9.46 -11.31
C ARG A 98 7.14 10.27 -10.78
N ILE A 99 5.91 9.82 -11.05
CA ILE A 99 4.69 10.47 -10.54
C ILE A 99 4.62 10.33 -9.01
N ASN A 100 4.94 9.16 -8.46
CA ASN A 100 4.96 8.96 -7.01
C ASN A 100 5.97 9.87 -6.30
N ILE A 101 7.15 10.12 -6.88
CA ILE A 101 8.13 11.06 -6.31
C ILE A 101 7.62 12.51 -6.37
N LEU A 102 6.94 12.89 -7.45
CA LEU A 102 6.44 14.25 -7.64
C LEU A 102 5.22 14.57 -6.75
N CYS A 103 4.34 13.60 -6.55
CA CYS A 103 3.08 13.75 -5.84
C CYS A 103 3.06 13.14 -4.44
N SER A 104 4.17 12.57 -3.94
CA SER A 104 4.24 12.18 -2.53
C SER A 104 4.03 13.44 -1.66
N PRO A 105 3.07 13.45 -0.73
CA PRO A 105 2.95 14.55 0.22
C PRO A 105 4.28 14.63 0.95
N LYS A 106 5.02 15.72 0.73
CA LYS A 106 6.22 16.01 1.54
C LYS A 106 5.75 15.94 2.99
N PRO A 107 6.39 15.17 3.88
CA PRO A 107 6.06 15.23 5.28
C PRO A 107 6.30 16.69 5.72
N THR A 108 5.22 17.45 5.84
CA THR A 108 5.21 18.72 6.54
C THR A 108 5.40 18.37 8.01
N THR A 109 6.64 18.11 8.39
CA THR A 109 7.03 18.29 9.77
C THR A 109 6.83 19.77 10.05
N LEU A 110 5.75 20.10 10.76
CA LEU A 110 5.65 21.39 11.44
C LEU A 110 6.80 21.43 12.43
N LYS A 111 7.97 21.91 12.00
CA LYS A 111 9.04 22.29 12.91
C LYS A 111 8.48 23.44 13.74
N ARG A 112 8.00 23.14 14.95
CA ARG A 112 7.76 24.18 15.96
C ARG A 112 9.08 24.94 16.12
N LYS A 113 9.07 26.23 15.84
CA LYS A 113 10.19 27.12 16.12
C LYS A 113 10.28 27.21 17.64
N VAL A 114 11.22 26.50 18.24
CA VAL A 114 11.60 26.70 19.64
C VAL A 114 12.58 27.87 19.63
N SER A 115 12.07 29.06 19.95
CA SER A 115 12.81 30.31 20.04
C SER A 115 13.55 30.37 21.36
N TYR A 116 14.83 30.73 21.39
CA TYR A 116 15.45 31.56 22.45
C TYR A 116 16.79 32.10 21.92
N LEU A 117 16.76 33.19 21.16
CA LEU A 117 17.91 34.08 20.95
C LEU A 117 17.36 35.50 20.80
N ASP A 118 17.17 36.15 21.95
CA ASP A 118 17.43 37.55 22.32
C ASP A 118 17.52 38.68 21.27
N ASP A 119 16.60 38.79 20.31
CA ASP A 119 16.49 40.00 19.47
C ASP A 119 15.07 40.60 19.37
N GLU A 120 14.18 40.39 20.37
CA GLU A 120 12.82 40.99 20.38
C GLU A 120 12.39 41.58 21.74
N LEU A 121 13.31 42.23 22.47
CA LEU A 121 12.95 42.92 23.72
C LEU A 121 12.42 44.35 23.51
N GLU A 122 12.81 45.07 22.45
CA GLU A 122 12.40 46.48 22.28
C GLU A 122 10.98 46.67 21.72
N GLU A 123 10.54 45.86 20.76
CA GLU A 123 9.18 46.00 20.19
C GLU A 123 8.07 45.58 21.16
N ASN A 124 8.34 44.58 22.01
CA ASN A 124 7.34 44.04 22.93
C ASN A 124 7.07 44.96 24.12
N GLN A 125 8.07 45.69 24.61
CA GLN A 125 7.86 46.68 25.69
C GLN A 125 6.95 47.82 25.23
N THR A 126 7.13 48.29 24.00
CA THR A 126 6.34 49.38 23.41
C THR A 126 4.87 48.99 23.20
N LYS A 127 4.59 47.71 22.92
CA LYS A 127 3.22 47.18 22.77
C LYS A 127 2.51 46.98 24.11
N ILE A 128 3.23 46.56 25.15
CA ILE A 128 2.66 46.34 26.49
C ILE A 128 2.35 47.68 27.18
N LEU A 129 3.21 48.69 27.01
CA LEU A 129 2.96 50.04 27.57
C LEU A 129 1.69 50.71 27.00
N LYS A 130 1.31 50.38 25.77
CA LYS A 130 0.06 50.87 25.13
C LYS A 130 -1.21 50.18 25.63
N MET A 131 -1.11 49.16 26.48
CA MET A 131 -2.25 48.43 27.05
C MET A 131 -2.48 48.79 28.53
N THR A 132 -2.18 50.03 28.92
CA THR A 132 -2.58 50.53 30.24
C THR A 132 -4.01 51.05 30.13
N ILE A 133 -4.94 50.44 30.87
CA ILE A 133 -6.32 50.92 31.01
C ILE A 133 -6.27 52.05 32.04
N ASP A 134 -6.70 53.24 31.65
CA ASP A 134 -6.95 54.34 32.58
C ASP A 134 -8.07 53.89 33.53
N ASN A 135 -7.72 53.66 34.80
CA ASN A 135 -8.71 53.55 35.86
C ASN A 135 -9.12 54.97 36.26
N ASP A 136 -10.17 55.48 35.61
CA ASP A 136 -10.90 56.64 36.11
C ASP A 136 -11.60 56.27 37.44
N ILE A 137 -11.36 57.10 38.45
CA ILE A 137 -11.99 57.10 39.78
C ILE A 137 -13.41 57.66 39.69
#